data_AF-A0A3A8H300-F1
#
_entry.id   AF-A0A3A8H300-F1
#
_cell.length_a   1.000
_cell.length_b   1.000
_cell.length_c   1.000
_cell.angle_alpha   90.00
_cell.angle_beta   90.00
_cell.angle_gamma   90.00
#
_symmetry.space_group_name_H-M   'P 1'
#
loop_
_entity.id
_entity.type
_entity.pdbx_description
1 polymer ?
#
loop_
_entity_poly.entity_id
_entity_poly.type
_entity_poly.pdbx_seq_one_letter_code
_entity_poly.pdbx_strand_id
1 'polypeptide(L)'
;MLSSLLCVLLCMPGIARAQTTASLWNGTTAPSPAQLDPDTTPVEVGVRFQSSAPGVLDKVRFYRDPLAPLTRCEVHVWSASGALLASSVWVG
;
A
#
# COMPACT_ATOMS: atom_id res chain seq x y z
N MET A 1 -38.51 7.17 35.57
CA MET A 1 -37.89 6.03 34.86
C MET A 1 -37.28 6.44 33.50
N LEU A 2 -36.69 7.64 33.38
CA LEU A 2 -36.14 8.14 32.11
C LEU A 2 -34.63 8.49 32.17
N SER A 3 -33.91 8.03 33.21
CA SER A 3 -32.48 8.37 33.42
C SER A 3 -31.50 7.25 33.00
N SER A 4 -31.98 6.01 32.81
CA SER A 4 -31.11 4.88 32.46
C SER A 4 -30.77 4.76 30.97
N LEU A 5 -31.47 5.48 30.09
CA LEU A 5 -31.23 5.39 28.64
C LEU A 5 -30.14 6.34 28.14
N LEU A 6 -29.76 7.37 28.91
CA LEU A 6 -28.76 8.35 28.48
C LEU A 6 -27.31 7.90 28.74
N CYS A 7 -27.09 6.91 29.62
CA CYS A 7 -25.75 6.45 30.00
C CYS A 7 -25.16 5.41 29.02
N VAL A 8 -26.00 4.72 28.23
CA VAL A 8 -25.54 3.64 27.31
C VAL A 8 -25.03 4.21 25.97
N LEU A 9 -25.35 5.46 25.64
CA LEU A 9 -24.97 6.13 24.39
C LEU A 9 -23.54 6.72 24.39
N LEU A 10 -22.83 6.71 25.52
CA LEU A 10 -21.45 7.19 25.64
C LEU A 10 -20.39 6.07 25.70
N CYS A 11 -20.81 4.79 25.68
CA CYS A 11 -19.92 3.62 25.66
C CYS A 11 -19.83 2.96 24.28
N MET A 12 -20.15 3.69 23.22
CA MET A 12 -19.75 3.26 21.88
C MET A 12 -18.42 3.94 21.60
N PRO A 13 -17.26 3.29 21.83
CA PRO A 13 -16.07 3.73 21.14
C PRO A 13 -16.47 3.75 19.67
N GLY A 14 -16.42 4.93 19.06
CA GLY A 14 -16.87 5.14 17.70
C GLY A 14 -16.38 3.98 16.85
N ILE A 15 -17.32 3.26 16.23
CA ILE A 15 -16.98 2.24 15.24
C ILE A 15 -16.48 3.00 14.02
N ALA A 16 -15.26 3.55 14.13
CA ALA A 16 -14.42 3.79 13.00
C ALA A 16 -14.22 2.40 12.41
N ARG A 17 -14.74 2.17 11.20
CA ARG A 17 -14.48 0.94 10.47
C ARG A 17 -12.98 0.69 10.51
N ALA A 18 -12.56 -0.41 11.14
CA ALA A 18 -11.18 -0.85 11.11
C ALA A 18 -10.79 -0.94 9.65
N GLN A 19 -9.87 -0.08 9.21
CA GLN A 19 -9.37 -0.11 7.85
C GLN A 19 -8.68 -1.47 7.66
N THR A 20 -9.35 -2.40 6.98
CA THR A 20 -8.87 -3.77 6.76
C THR A 20 -7.69 -3.83 5.80
N THR A 21 -7.33 -2.69 5.18
CA THR A 21 -6.24 -2.59 4.21
C THR A 21 -5.40 -1.36 4.50
N ALA A 22 -4.17 -1.59 4.97
CA ALA A 22 -3.18 -0.52 5.13
C ALA A 22 -2.49 -0.23 3.78
N SER A 23 -2.17 1.04 3.53
CA SER A 23 -1.40 1.48 2.37
C SER A 23 -0.42 2.56 2.79
N LEU A 24 0.79 2.53 2.25
CA LEU A 24 1.81 3.57 2.46
C LEU A 24 1.45 4.90 1.79
N TRP A 25 0.72 4.82 0.66
CA TRP A 25 0.31 5.98 -0.13
C TRP A 25 -1.20 6.04 -0.24
N ASN A 26 -1.74 7.26 -0.26
CA ASN A 26 -3.11 7.46 -0.74
C ASN A 26 -3.12 7.22 -2.27
N GLY A 27 -4.24 6.74 -2.82
CA GLY A 27 -4.32 6.36 -4.23
C GLY A 27 -4.14 7.51 -5.24
N THR A 28 -3.96 8.74 -4.74
CA THR A 28 -3.83 9.97 -5.54
C THR A 28 -2.44 10.61 -5.41
N THR A 29 -1.51 10.00 -4.65
CA THR A 29 -0.17 10.56 -4.46
C THR A 29 0.64 10.36 -5.74
N ALA A 30 1.13 11.45 -6.32
CA ALA A 30 2.05 11.45 -7.46
C ALA A 30 3.25 12.36 -7.16
N PRO A 31 4.44 12.08 -7.72
CA PRO A 31 5.59 12.99 -7.63
C PRO A 31 5.27 14.40 -8.15
N SER A 32 5.80 15.43 -7.50
CA SER A 32 5.72 16.82 -7.94
C SER A 32 7.10 17.49 -7.81
N PRO A 33 7.70 17.99 -8.91
CA PRO A 33 7.21 17.88 -10.29
C PRO A 33 7.18 16.42 -10.75
N ALA A 34 6.28 16.08 -11.67
CA ALA A 34 6.29 14.80 -12.38
C ALA A 34 7.44 14.79 -13.38
N GLN A 35 8.68 14.71 -12.88
CA GLN A 35 9.87 14.68 -13.71
C GLN A 35 10.11 13.24 -14.17
N LEU A 36 10.22 13.08 -15.47
CA LEU A 36 10.53 11.82 -16.11
C LEU A 36 12.05 11.68 -16.28
N ASP A 37 12.57 10.52 -15.90
CA ASP A 37 13.94 10.15 -16.20
C ASP A 37 14.04 9.77 -17.69
N PRO A 38 14.97 10.36 -18.47
CA PRO A 38 15.17 9.98 -19.86
C PRO A 38 15.78 8.58 -20.03
N ASP A 39 16.33 7.97 -18.97
CA ASP A 39 16.79 6.58 -19.01
C ASP A 39 15.60 5.62 -19.14
N THR A 40 15.70 4.72 -20.11
CA THR A 40 14.67 3.71 -20.42
C THR A 40 15.06 2.30 -19.97
N THR A 41 16.22 2.17 -19.32
CA THR A 41 16.71 0.90 -18.79
C THR A 41 15.78 0.42 -17.67
N PRO A 42 15.29 -0.84 -17.70
CA PRO A 42 14.48 -1.37 -16.61
C PRO A 42 15.27 -1.38 -15.30
N VAL A 43 14.69 -0.80 -14.26
CA VAL A 43 15.24 -0.79 -12.90
C VAL A 43 14.24 -1.39 -11.94
N GLU A 44 14.77 -2.04 -10.89
CA GLU A 44 13.96 -2.49 -9.77
C GLU A 44 14.03 -1.44 -8.65
N VAL A 45 12.85 -0.96 -8.24
CA VAL A 45 12.71 0.04 -7.18
C VAL A 45 11.92 -0.55 -6.01
N GLY A 46 12.18 -0.05 -4.82
CA GLY A 46 11.52 -0.58 -3.63
C GLY A 46 11.57 0.36 -2.44
N VAL A 47 10.82 -0.03 -1.41
CA VAL A 47 10.83 0.61 -0.10
C VAL A 47 10.95 -0.47 0.97
N ARG A 48 11.52 -0.11 2.12
CA ARG A 48 11.45 -0.93 3.31
C ARG A 48 10.24 -0.49 4.14
N PHE A 49 9.43 -1.44 4.56
CA PHE A 49 8.31 -1.21 5.47
C PHE A 49 8.34 -2.22 6.61
N GLN A 50 7.60 -1.94 7.67
CA GLN A 50 7.37 -2.85 8.78
C GLN A 50 5.88 -2.88 9.10
N SER A 51 5.38 -4.06 9.47
CA SER A 51 4.03 -4.21 10.02
C SER A 51 4.12 -4.50 11.52
N SER A 52 3.24 -3.90 12.30
CA SER A 52 3.08 -4.19 13.74
C SER A 52 2.18 -5.39 14.02
N ALA A 53 1.49 -5.92 13.00
CA ALA A 53 0.59 -7.05 13.11
C ALA A 53 0.78 -8.03 11.94
N PRO A 54 0.51 -9.34 12.12
CA PRO A 54 0.44 -10.29 11.02
C PRO A 54 -0.58 -9.84 9.96
N GLY A 55 -0.27 -10.01 8.69
CA GLY A 55 -1.13 -9.57 7.59
C GLY A 55 -0.73 -10.17 6.24
N VAL A 56 -1.45 -9.79 5.20
CA VAL A 56 -1.25 -10.24 3.82
C VAL A 56 -0.94 -9.04 2.93
N LEU A 57 0.02 -9.20 2.03
CA LEU A 57 0.30 -8.23 0.96
C LEU A 57 -0.64 -8.51 -0.23
N ASP A 58 -1.72 -7.73 -0.33
CA ASP A 58 -2.73 -7.89 -1.39
C ASP A 58 -2.31 -7.26 -2.73
N LYS A 59 -1.65 -6.09 -2.67
CA LYS A 59 -1.25 -5.31 -3.86
C LYS A 59 0.07 -4.60 -3.63
N VAL A 60 0.83 -4.47 -4.70
CA VAL A 60 1.97 -3.56 -4.79
C VAL A 60 1.61 -2.43 -5.75
N ARG A 61 1.96 -1.21 -5.34
CA ARG A 61 1.74 0.02 -6.11
C ARG A 61 3.07 0.70 -6.30
N PHE A 62 3.29 1.20 -7.51
CA PHE A 62 4.45 2.01 -7.88
C PHE A 62 3.99 3.10 -8.84
N TYR A 63 4.73 4.20 -8.88
CA TYR A 63 4.51 5.27 -9.84
C TYR A 63 5.32 4.99 -11.11
N ARG A 64 4.75 5.28 -12.27
CA ARG A 64 5.39 5.20 -13.58
C ARG A 64 4.96 6.40 -14.42
N ASP A 65 5.65 6.63 -15.53
CA ASP A 65 5.16 7.53 -16.58
C ASP A 65 3.73 7.11 -16.98
N PRO A 66 2.70 7.97 -16.86
CA PRO A 66 1.35 7.68 -17.31
C PRO A 66 1.27 7.33 -18.81
N LEU A 67 2.19 7.84 -19.63
CA LEU A 67 2.22 7.63 -21.08
C LEU A 67 3.02 6.40 -21.50
N ALA A 68 3.89 5.85 -20.65
CA ALA A 68 4.62 4.64 -20.97
C ALA A 68 3.67 3.43 -20.97
N PRO A 69 3.76 2.49 -21.94
CA PRO A 69 3.06 1.22 -21.84
C PRO A 69 3.62 0.40 -20.67
N LEU A 70 2.74 -0.22 -19.89
CA LEU A 70 3.16 -1.23 -18.94
C LEU A 70 3.08 -2.57 -19.67
N THR A 71 4.22 -3.12 -20.10
CA THR A 71 4.26 -4.41 -20.82
C THR A 71 4.55 -5.57 -19.89
N ARG A 72 5.42 -5.34 -18.90
CA ARG A 72 5.84 -6.34 -17.92
C ARG A 72 6.32 -5.66 -16.65
N CYS A 73 5.91 -6.17 -15.49
CA CYS A 73 6.36 -5.70 -14.19
C CYS A 73 6.62 -6.90 -13.29
N GLU A 74 7.81 -6.94 -12.70
CA GLU A 74 8.16 -7.89 -11.66
C GLU A 74 8.04 -7.23 -10.29
N VAL A 75 7.60 -8.03 -9.32
CA VAL A 75 7.46 -7.62 -7.92
C VAL A 75 8.09 -8.68 -7.06
N HIS A 76 8.96 -8.26 -6.17
CA HIS A 76 9.61 -9.12 -5.19
C HIS A 76 9.41 -8.57 -3.78
N VAL A 77 9.28 -9.48 -2.81
CA VAL A 77 9.22 -9.15 -1.39
C VAL A 77 10.32 -9.93 -0.71
N TRP A 78 11.17 -9.22 0.03
CA TRP A 78 12.27 -9.83 0.77
C TRP A 78 12.12 -9.62 2.27
N SER A 79 12.69 -10.54 3.04
CA SER A 79 12.89 -10.36 4.45
C SER A 79 13.96 -9.28 4.71
N ALA A 80 14.04 -8.80 5.95
CA ALA A 80 15.12 -7.91 6.36
C ALA A 80 16.53 -8.54 6.21
N SER A 81 16.63 -9.87 6.19
CA SER A 81 17.87 -10.62 5.95
C SER A 81 18.15 -10.92 4.47
N GLY A 82 17.29 -10.47 3.55
CA GLY A 82 17.45 -10.67 2.10
C GLY A 82 16.88 -11.98 1.56
N ALA A 83 16.17 -12.77 2.38
CA ALA A 83 15.50 -13.97 1.89
C ALA A 83 14.26 -13.57 1.08
N LEU A 84 14.10 -14.12 -0.13
CA LEU A 84 12.91 -13.89 -0.95
C LEU A 84 11.70 -14.55 -0.28
N LEU A 85 10.69 -13.74 0.05
CA LEU A 85 9.44 -14.17 0.68
C LEU A 85 8.34 -14.40 -0.35
N ALA A 86 8.29 -13.60 -1.40
CA ALA A 86 7.32 -13.73 -2.49
C ALA A 86 7.83 -13.09 -3.78
N SER A 87 7.36 -13.60 -4.92
CA SER A 87 7.53 -12.98 -6.23
C SER A 87 6.25 -13.03 -7.04
N SER A 88 6.08 -12.07 -7.95
CA SER A 88 5.00 -12.04 -8.91
C SER A 88 5.41 -11.29 -10.16
N VAL A 89 4.79 -11.67 -11.28
CA VAL A 89 4.96 -10.98 -12.55
C VAL A 89 3.58 -10.61 -13.09
N TRP A 90 3.47 -9.37 -13.54
CA TRP A 90 2.34 -8.90 -14.32
C TRP A 90 2.80 -8.71 -15.77
N VAL A 91 1.96 -9.14 -16.73
CA VAL A 91 2.16 -9.00 -18.17
C VAL A 91 0.81 -8.60 -18.77
N GLY A 92 0.78 -7.61 -19.67
CA GLY A 92 -0.44 -7.13 -20.32
C GLY A 92 -0.20 -5.95 -21.24
#